data_AF-A0A2W5FAE3-F1
#
_entry.id   AF-A0A2W5FAE3-F1
#
_cell.length_a   1.000
_cell.length_b   1.000
_cell.length_c   1.000
_cell.angle_alpha   90.00
_cell.angle_beta   90.00
_cell.angle_gamma   90.00
#
_symmetry.space_group_name_H-M   'P 1'
#
loop_
_entity.id
_entity.type
_entity.pdbx_description
1 polymer ?
#
loop_
_entity_poly.entity_id
_entity_poly.type
_entity_poly.pdbx_seq_one_letter_code
_entity_poly.pdbx_strand_id
1 'polypeptide(L)'
;MLLNLCDVESIVSWWSVFPARHDGALEQMLVSRPQFGQSIHAAQRRIRTSDDLQAQLNKSLAQQDQHLAQMADRRAAMSSVEMLRRDLAMAA
;
A
#
# COMPACT_ATOMS: atom_id res chain seq x y z
N MET A 1 -4.64 6.50 14.74
CA MET A 1 -5.82 7.35 14.49
C MET A 1 -7.07 6.49 14.58
N LEU A 2 -8.14 6.96 15.25
CA LEU A 2 -9.41 6.25 15.31
C LEU A 2 -10.18 6.46 14.01
N LEU A 3 -10.64 5.39 13.37
CA LEU A 3 -11.43 5.44 12.13
C LEU A 3 -12.92 5.46 12.46
N ASN A 4 -13.62 6.51 12.05
CA ASN A 4 -15.08 6.60 12.08
C ASN A 4 -15.64 6.47 10.66
N LEU A 5 -16.31 5.35 10.37
CA LEU A 5 -16.86 5.07 9.03
C LEU A 5 -18.15 5.86 8.72
N CYS A 6 -18.73 6.55 9.69
CA CYS A 6 -19.85 7.46 9.46
C CYS A 6 -19.39 8.86 9.03
N ASP A 7 -18.10 9.17 9.15
CA ASP A 7 -17.55 10.51 8.88
C ASP A 7 -16.54 10.46 7.74
N VAL A 8 -16.83 11.23 6.69
CA VAL A 8 -16.01 11.32 5.48
C VAL A 8 -14.61 11.83 5.80
N GLU A 9 -14.47 12.85 6.66
CA GLU A 9 -13.16 13.44 6.94
C GLU A 9 -12.30 12.50 7.79
N SER A 10 -12.90 11.77 8.74
CA SER A 10 -12.22 10.68 9.45
C SER A 10 -11.72 9.59 8.50
N ILE A 11 -12.51 9.20 7.49
CA ILE A 11 -12.08 8.20 6.49
C ILE A 11 -10.91 8.73 5.67
N VAL A 12 -10.98 9.96 5.16
CA VAL A 12 -9.92 10.56 4.34
C VAL A 12 -8.63 10.75 5.14
N SER A 13 -8.73 11.25 6.37
CA SER A 13 -7.55 11.42 7.25
C SER A 13 -6.94 10.09 7.69
N TRP A 14 -7.73 9.01 7.79
CA TRP A 14 -7.19 7.67 8.06
C TRP A 14 -6.50 7.11 6.82
N TRP A 15 -7.12 7.29 5.65
CA TRP A 15 -6.59 6.86 4.37
C TRP A 15 -5.23 7.51 4.07
N SER A 16 -5.07 8.81 4.35
CA SER A 16 -3.84 9.58 4.06
C SER A 16 -2.60 9.10 4.82
N VAL A 17 -2.77 8.33 5.90
CA VAL A 17 -1.64 7.76 6.66
C VAL A 17 -0.91 6.68 5.84
N PHE A 18 -1.64 5.83 5.11
CA PHE A 18 -1.08 4.80 4.23
C PHE A 18 -1.92 4.64 2.96
N PRO A 19 -1.87 5.59 2.02
CA PRO A 19 -2.78 5.65 0.88
C PRO A 19 -2.84 4.34 0.07
N ALA A 20 -1.70 3.81 -0.36
CA ALA A 20 -1.65 2.60 -1.18
C ALA A 20 -2.29 1.38 -0.50
N ARG A 21 -2.13 1.25 0.83
CA ARG A 21 -2.70 0.14 1.60
C ARG A 21 -4.19 0.35 1.88
N HIS A 22 -4.56 1.58 2.23
CA HIS A 22 -5.90 1.90 2.67
C HIS A 22 -6.89 2.04 1.51
N ASP A 23 -6.41 2.31 0.29
CA ASP A 23 -7.27 2.38 -0.90
C ASP A 23 -8.00 1.05 -1.16
N GLY A 24 -7.26 -0.06 -1.25
CA GLY A 24 -7.86 -1.40 -1.38
C GLY A 24 -8.67 -1.84 -0.16
N ALA A 25 -8.34 -1.33 1.03
CA ALA A 25 -9.12 -1.61 2.24
C ALA A 25 -10.51 -0.95 2.19
N LEU A 26 -10.63 0.26 1.60
CA LEU A 26 -11.94 0.90 1.40
C LEU A 26 -12.85 0.05 0.51
N GLU A 27 -12.30 -0.57 -0.53
CA GLU A 27 -13.05 -1.48 -1.41
C GLU A 27 -13.56 -2.72 -0.66
N GLN A 28 -12.72 -3.34 0.16
CA GLN A 28 -13.15 -4.45 1.01
C GLN A 28 -14.19 -4.03 2.06
N MET A 29 -14.12 -2.81 2.58
CA MET A 29 -15.09 -2.29 3.54
C MET A 29 -16.46 -2.07 2.90
N LEU A 30 -16.54 -1.74 1.61
CA LEU A 30 -17.82 -1.66 0.89
C LEU A 30 -18.54 -3.01 0.83
N VAL A 31 -17.78 -4.10 0.69
CA VAL A 31 -18.33 -5.47 0.66
C VAL A 31 -18.70 -5.94 2.07
N SER A 32 -17.80 -5.77 3.03
CA SER A 32 -17.96 -6.30 4.39
C SER A 32 -18.85 -5.45 5.29
N ARG A 33 -19.02 -4.16 4.99
CA ARG A 33 -19.76 -3.19 5.81
C ARG A 33 -20.62 -2.24 4.95
N PRO A 34 -21.60 -2.77 4.20
CA PRO A 34 -22.40 -1.98 3.25
C PRO A 34 -23.18 -0.85 3.91
N GLN A 35 -23.49 -0.93 5.21
CA GLN A 35 -24.18 0.12 5.96
C GLN A 35 -23.41 1.46 6.00
N PHE A 36 -22.09 1.44 5.76
CA PHE A 36 -21.27 2.66 5.68
C PHE A 36 -20.95 3.07 4.24
N GLY A 37 -21.55 2.41 3.25
CA GLY A 37 -21.21 2.58 1.84
C GLY A 37 -21.36 4.02 1.36
N GLN A 38 -22.35 4.76 1.87
CA GLN A 38 -22.56 6.16 1.51
C GLN A 38 -21.35 7.03 1.85
N SER A 39 -20.85 6.94 3.09
CA SER A 39 -19.70 7.70 3.59
C SER A 39 -18.40 7.28 2.91
N ILE A 40 -18.21 5.97 2.72
CA ILE A 40 -17.03 5.42 2.04
C ILE A 40 -16.97 5.90 0.58
N HIS A 41 -18.09 5.84 -0.16
CA HIS A 41 -18.14 6.36 -1.52
C HIS A 41 -17.93 7.88 -1.57
N ALA A 42 -18.43 8.63 -0.59
CA ALA A 42 -18.17 10.07 -0.51
C ALA A 42 -16.69 10.37 -0.28
N ALA A 43 -16.01 9.62 0.61
CA ALA A 43 -14.57 9.72 0.80
C ALA A 43 -13.77 9.36 -0.46
N GLN A 44 -14.13 8.26 -1.13
CA GLN A 44 -13.51 7.87 -2.41
C GLN A 44 -13.68 8.94 -3.48
N ARG A 45 -14.86 9.56 -3.59
CA ARG A 45 -15.07 10.70 -4.51
C ARG A 45 -14.13 11.85 -4.17
N ARG A 46 -14.05 12.25 -2.89
CA ARG A 46 -13.16 13.33 -2.43
C ARG A 46 -11.70 13.06 -2.74
N ILE A 47 -11.24 11.82 -2.53
CA ILE A 47 -9.88 11.38 -2.85
C ILE A 47 -9.61 11.48 -4.37
N ARG A 48 -10.56 11.08 -5.21
CA ARG A 48 -10.43 11.11 -6.68
C ARG A 48 -10.45 12.53 -7.25
N THR A 49 -11.17 13.45 -6.64
CA THR A 49 -11.32 14.83 -7.13
C THR A 49 -10.28 15.79 -6.58
N SER A 50 -9.44 15.37 -5.62
CA SER A 50 -8.42 16.21 -5.01
C SER A 50 -7.05 15.88 -5.58
N ASP A 51 -6.43 16.85 -6.25
CA ASP A 51 -5.10 16.68 -6.85
C ASP A 51 -4.03 16.35 -5.79
N ASP A 52 -4.11 16.96 -4.61
CA ASP A 52 -3.19 16.70 -3.51
C ASP A 52 -3.30 15.24 -3.01
N LEU A 53 -4.53 14.75 -2.78
CA LEU A 53 -4.74 13.37 -2.33
C LEU A 53 -4.31 12.37 -3.41
N GLN A 54 -4.59 12.65 -4.69
CA GLN A 54 -4.08 11.82 -5.80
C GLN A 54 -2.55 11.80 -5.85
N ALA A 55 -1.89 12.95 -5.64
CA ALA A 55 -0.43 13.01 -5.56
C ALA A 55 0.13 12.17 -4.40
N GLN A 56 -0.53 12.20 -3.24
CA GLN A 56 -0.17 11.34 -2.09
C GLN A 56 -0.31 9.86 -2.41
N LEU A 57 -1.39 9.45 -3.08
CA LEU A 57 -1.59 8.06 -3.50
C LEU A 57 -0.49 7.61 -4.46
N ASN A 58 -0.23 8.38 -5.51
CA ASN A 58 0.78 8.07 -6.52
C ASN A 58 2.18 7.97 -5.90
N LYS A 59 2.52 8.89 -4.99
CA LYS A 59 3.78 8.83 -4.23
C LYS A 59 3.86 7.56 -3.37
N SER A 60 2.78 7.22 -2.66
CA SER A 60 2.72 6.03 -1.81
C SER A 60 2.87 4.74 -2.61
N LEU A 61 2.26 4.65 -3.80
CA LEU A 61 2.38 3.50 -4.70
C LEU A 61 3.82 3.37 -5.22
N ALA A 62 4.41 4.46 -5.71
CA ALA A 62 5.80 4.47 -6.17
C ALA A 62 6.79 4.03 -5.07
N GLN A 63 6.58 4.46 -3.82
CA GLN A 63 7.40 4.04 -2.69
C GLN A 63 7.25 2.55 -2.37
N GLN A 64 6.04 2.00 -2.49
CA GLN A 64 5.77 0.58 -2.29
C GLN A 64 6.49 -0.26 -3.36
N ASP A 65 6.37 0.12 -4.63
CA ASP A 65 7.03 -0.57 -5.74
C ASP A 65 8.56 -0.55 -5.60
N GLN A 66 9.12 0.60 -5.23
CA GLN A 66 10.55 0.73 -4.96
C GLN A 66 11.02 -0.20 -3.83
N HIS A 67 10.26 -0.28 -2.73
CA HIS A 67 10.60 -1.15 -1.61
C HIS A 67 10.55 -2.63 -2.01
N LEU A 68 9.54 -3.03 -2.80
CA LEU A 68 9.43 -4.40 -3.31
C LEU A 68 10.59 -4.76 -4.26
N ALA A 69 10.97 -3.85 -5.15
CA ALA A 69 12.12 -4.02 -6.03
C ALA A 69 13.43 -4.20 -5.23
N GLN A 70 13.68 -3.34 -4.24
CA GLN A 70 14.87 -3.43 -3.38
C GLN A 70 14.92 -4.76 -2.59
N MET A 71 13.77 -5.26 -2.13
CA MET A 71 13.69 -6.56 -1.45
C MET A 71 14.02 -7.72 -2.42
N ALA A 72 13.53 -7.65 -3.66
CA ALA A 72 13.83 -8.65 -4.69
C ALA A 72 15.32 -8.67 -5.07
N ASP A 73 15.92 -7.50 -5.27
CA ASP A 73 17.35 -7.36 -5.59
C ASP A 73 18.23 -7.91 -4.46
N ARG A 74 17.91 -7.57 -3.19
CA ARG A 74 18.63 -8.12 -2.04
C ARG A 74 18.53 -9.64 -1.98
N ARG A 75 17.34 -10.19 -2.24
CA ARG A 75 17.13 -11.64 -2.25
C ARG A 75 17.95 -12.32 -3.36
N ALA A 76 17.99 -11.74 -4.55
CA ALA A 76 18.78 -12.25 -5.66
C ALA A 76 20.28 -12.22 -5.35
N ALA A 77 20.78 -11.10 -4.81
CA ALA A 77 22.18 -10.96 -4.42
C ALA A 77 22.60 -11.99 -3.35
N MET A 78 21.77 -12.22 -2.33
CA MET A 78 22.06 -13.25 -1.32
C MET A 78 22.09 -14.65 -1.92
N SER A 79 21.14 -14.99 -2.81
CA SER A 79 21.12 -16.27 -3.50
C SER A 79 22.37 -16.49 -4.36
N SER A 80 22.87 -15.47 -5.04
CA SER A 80 24.11 -15.55 -5.83
C SER A 80 25.35 -15.78 -4.94
N VAL A 81 25.42 -15.11 -3.78
CA VAL A 81 26.50 -15.32 -2.80
C VAL A 81 26.47 -16.74 -2.23
N GLU A 82 25.30 -17.28 -1.93
CA GLU A 82 25.14 -18.66 -1.47
C GLU A 82 25.58 -19.68 -2.52
N MET A 83 25.25 -19.45 -3.79
CA MET A 83 25.68 -20.30 -4.91
C MET A 83 27.20 -20.32 -5.04
N LEU A 84 27.84 -19.14 -5.04
CA LEU A 84 29.31 -19.02 -5.09
C LEU A 84 29.99 -19.73 -3.91
N ARG A 85 29.42 -19.64 -2.70
CA ARG A 85 29.95 -20.35 -1.53
C ARG A 85 29.86 -21.88 -1.68
N ARG A 86 28.79 -22.40 -2.28
CA ARG A 86 28.65 -23.84 -2.55
C ARG A 86 29.67 -24.31 -3.59
N ASP A 87 29.84 -23.55 -4.67
CA ASP A 87 30.79 -23.91 -5.74
C ASP A 87 32.23 -23.96 -5.22
N LEU A 88 32.62 -23.00 -4.38
CA LEU A 88 33.94 -22.99 -3.73
C LEU A 88 34.12 -24.15 -2.74
N ALA A 89 33.06 -24.57 -2.03
CA ALA A 89 33.12 -25.69 -1.10
C ALA A 89 33.16 -27.06 -1.81
N MET A 90 32.65 -27.16 -3.04
CA MET A 90 32.71 -28.39 -3.85
C MET A 90 34.01 -28.52 -4.65
N ALA A 91 34.74 -27.42 -4.86
CA ALA A 91 36.01 -27.39 -5.59
C ALA A 91 37.25 -27.64 -4.70
N ALA A 92 37.06 -27.82 -3.39
CA ALA A 92 38.10 -28.11 -2.40
C ALA A 92 38.06 -29.59 -1.97
#